data_AF-A8P5E0-F1
#
_entry.id   AF-A8P5E0-F1
#
_cell.length_a   1.000
_cell.length_b   1.000
_cell.length_c   1.000
_cell.angle_alpha   90.00
_cell.angle_beta   90.00
_cell.angle_gamma   90.00
#
_symmetry.space_group_name_H-M   'P 1'
#
loop_
_entity.id
_entity.type
_entity.pdbx_description
1 polymer ?
#
loop_
_entity_poly.entity_id
_entity_poly.type
_entity_poly.pdbx_seq_one_letter_code
_entity_poly.pdbx_strand_id
1 'polypeptide(L)'
;MNPSIEDDYEIIDVQTRPPPAVAPREDKAFDDLLAAMQRTVRNSALERPIFHARLVESEANTSLFQIFLDNLPEAELRPHNCRACRRFIDKYGDLCVVNDDDGSLTPLLWPEDVTEIPQIYQNAVGAISSLFKGKVVYSNYVIRVDKHKQLGTLKAEDVEWWHFHVVLEDAPIRDDSGALPFDTAYEMLSRVLADNSLENINKAHSLIQNKLPYSTSHKPAISWLQKVAIKLHRLGMLGDRDSVSRRNLLHFHAREAWTGCLSSLRGGVIGELLGWVSEGLEYEMIERKWSALANPLNYLRPTATPSLRNIEAAEKALQQLGMTREDLRRYLLATDELPDKAILWKSESLWSAASQSNSAATTDEIFGSLKAQVQRKSAETTSGPGVGDNAPPTSISFRQFVRRVLPTISSLELHLGMYESATFFTRGSPGSKSPFVFDSMNRENTMSWYYWRSSKHVESANLKAGWNQVSAIATFPHVWDYLSPQEALEWDKSTEPEGREWIHSRHDVRYLFCLNGAMESDTMGLCLFPTTLKNEFHSIRKTIEAFSAAGRMEWPWNEKDGKVQVGGIAVGKEYWVERLVRVRTDKDIVTQYKITLFE
;
A
#
# COMPACT_ATOMS: atom_id res chain seq x y z
N MET A 1 -63.05 14.92 -80.46
CA MET A 1 -62.80 15.44 -79.10
C MET A 1 -61.33 15.83 -79.04
N ASN A 2 -61.10 17.11 -78.76
CA ASN A 2 -59.86 17.88 -78.58
C ASN A 2 -58.74 17.82 -79.65
N PRO A 3 -58.20 18.99 -80.06
CA PRO A 3 -57.52 19.15 -81.35
C PRO A 3 -56.01 19.45 -81.24
N SER A 4 -55.32 19.26 -82.37
CA SER A 4 -54.22 20.07 -82.95
C SER A 4 -52.93 20.36 -82.15
N ILE A 5 -51.75 20.55 -82.74
CA ILE A 5 -51.06 20.35 -84.04
C ILE A 5 -49.60 20.68 -83.66
N GLU A 6 -48.66 19.97 -84.27
CA GLU A 6 -47.27 20.33 -84.67
C GLU A 6 -46.67 21.66 -84.16
N ASP A 7 -45.44 21.63 -83.63
CA ASP A 7 -44.21 21.93 -84.39
C ASP A 7 -42.97 22.10 -83.49
N ASP A 8 -41.82 21.70 -84.06
CA ASP A 8 -40.41 22.05 -83.85
C ASP A 8 -39.94 22.95 -82.68
N TYR A 9 -38.72 22.69 -82.17
CA TYR A 9 -37.53 23.57 -82.34
C TYR A 9 -36.39 23.26 -81.35
N GLU A 10 -35.20 23.13 -81.96
CA GLU A 10 -33.86 23.61 -81.57
C GLU A 10 -33.16 23.21 -80.26
N ILE A 11 -31.98 22.62 -80.47
CA ILE A 11 -30.84 22.53 -79.56
C ILE A 11 -30.22 23.93 -79.43
N ILE A 12 -30.13 24.46 -78.20
CA ILE A 12 -29.27 25.60 -77.87
C ILE A 12 -28.33 25.19 -76.74
N ASP A 13 -27.05 25.36 -77.05
CA ASP A 13 -25.85 25.09 -76.27
C ASP A 13 -25.82 25.93 -74.97
N VAL A 14 -25.71 25.27 -73.80
CA VAL A 14 -25.55 25.96 -72.51
C VAL A 14 -24.07 25.96 -72.16
N GLN A 15 -23.47 27.14 -72.29
CA GLN A 15 -22.12 27.50 -71.91
C GLN A 15 -21.67 26.90 -70.57
N THR A 16 -20.52 26.23 -70.61
CA THR A 16 -19.77 25.75 -69.45
C THR A 16 -19.37 26.92 -68.53
N ARG A 17 -19.94 26.96 -67.32
CA ARG A 17 -19.36 27.72 -66.20
C ARG A 17 -18.08 27.01 -65.77
N PRO A 18 -16.93 27.70 -65.58
CA PRO A 18 -15.76 27.06 -64.99
C PRO A 18 -16.11 26.63 -63.55
N PRO A 19 -15.62 25.47 -63.07
CA PRO A 19 -15.85 25.06 -61.71
C PRO A 19 -15.25 26.10 -60.76
N PRO A 20 -15.90 26.44 -59.62
CA PRO A 20 -15.26 27.25 -58.61
C PRO A 20 -14.00 26.50 -58.15
N ALA A 21 -12.89 27.22 -58.09
CA ALA A 21 -11.63 26.69 -57.56
C ALA A 21 -11.87 26.20 -56.13
N VAL A 22 -11.86 24.87 -55.96
CA VAL A 22 -11.95 24.21 -54.65
C VAL A 22 -10.68 24.57 -53.89
N ALA A 23 -10.82 25.37 -52.84
CA ALA A 23 -9.73 25.75 -51.95
C ALA A 23 -9.37 24.54 -51.04
N PRO A 24 -8.17 23.93 -51.15
CA PRO A 24 -7.77 22.79 -50.31
C PRO A 24 -7.10 23.24 -48.99
N ARG A 25 -7.37 24.47 -48.52
CA ARG A 25 -6.60 25.11 -47.44
C ARG A 25 -7.21 24.94 -46.04
N GLU A 26 -8.52 24.69 -45.94
CA GLU A 26 -9.24 24.67 -44.66
C GLU A 26 -9.08 23.33 -43.91
N ASP A 27 -9.11 22.19 -44.62
CA ASP A 27 -8.96 20.85 -44.05
C ASP A 27 -7.65 20.66 -43.28
N LYS A 28 -6.54 21.13 -43.86
CA LYS A 28 -5.21 20.98 -43.28
C LYS A 28 -5.02 21.84 -42.02
N ALA A 29 -5.61 23.03 -41.98
CA ALA A 29 -5.43 23.92 -40.83
C ALA A 29 -6.07 23.34 -39.56
N PHE A 30 -7.27 22.75 -39.66
CA PHE A 30 -7.91 22.14 -38.50
C PHE A 30 -7.15 20.87 -38.05
N ASP A 31 -6.69 20.05 -38.99
CA ASP A 31 -5.87 18.87 -38.69
C ASP A 31 -4.53 19.25 -38.02
N ASP A 32 -3.89 20.33 -38.47
CA ASP A 32 -2.67 20.86 -37.86
C ASP A 32 -2.93 21.37 -36.42
N LEU A 33 -4.08 21.99 -36.15
CA LEU A 33 -4.50 22.34 -34.79
C LEU A 33 -4.67 21.10 -33.92
N LEU A 34 -5.38 20.07 -34.39
CA LEU A 34 -5.56 18.82 -33.64
C LEU A 34 -4.23 18.13 -33.36
N ALA A 35 -3.32 18.11 -34.33
CA ALA A 35 -1.98 17.57 -34.17
C ALA A 35 -1.18 18.33 -33.10
N ALA A 36 -1.32 19.65 -33.03
CA ALA A 36 -0.72 20.46 -31.97
C ALA A 36 -1.32 20.15 -30.59
N MET A 37 -2.65 20.04 -30.48
CA MET A 37 -3.32 19.66 -29.23
C MET A 37 -2.90 18.26 -28.75
N GLN A 38 -2.80 17.30 -29.68
CA GLN A 38 -2.33 15.95 -29.38
C GLN A 38 -0.87 15.94 -28.91
N ARG A 39 -0.01 16.80 -29.50
CA ARG A 39 1.38 16.99 -29.05
C ARG A 39 1.45 17.60 -27.65
N THR A 40 0.64 18.60 -27.35
CA THR A 40 0.54 19.21 -26.01
C THR A 40 0.20 18.16 -24.95
N VAL A 41 -0.77 17.29 -25.23
CA VAL A 41 -1.15 16.19 -24.34
C VAL A 41 0.01 15.19 -24.15
N ARG A 42 0.70 14.79 -25.22
CA ARG A 42 1.84 13.86 -25.12
C ARG A 42 3.00 14.43 -24.31
N ASN A 43 3.22 15.74 -24.41
CA ASN A 43 4.28 16.43 -23.66
C ASN A 43 3.86 16.77 -22.22
N SER A 44 2.58 16.58 -21.87
CA SER A 44 2.08 16.82 -20.52
C SER A 44 2.42 15.67 -19.60
N ALA A 45 2.66 15.96 -18.32
CA ALA A 45 2.88 14.94 -17.29
C ALA A 45 1.57 14.23 -16.91
N LEU A 46 1.05 13.36 -17.79
CA LEU A 46 -0.22 12.64 -17.62
C LEU A 46 -0.23 11.65 -16.44
N GLU A 47 0.95 11.36 -15.89
CA GLU A 47 1.08 10.65 -14.62
C GLU A 47 0.54 11.45 -13.43
N ARG A 48 0.40 12.78 -13.55
CA ARG A 48 -0.15 13.67 -12.51
C ARG A 48 -1.68 13.73 -12.57
N PRO A 49 -2.36 14.18 -11.50
CA PRO A 49 -3.81 14.37 -11.54
C PRO A 49 -4.22 15.47 -12.51
N ILE A 50 -5.30 15.21 -13.25
CA ILE A 50 -5.91 16.15 -14.19
C ILE A 50 -7.10 16.85 -13.51
N PHE A 51 -7.26 18.15 -13.73
CA PHE A 51 -8.29 18.97 -13.13
C PHE A 51 -9.07 19.79 -14.16
N HIS A 52 -10.26 20.22 -13.77
CA HIS A 52 -11.00 21.28 -14.45
C HIS A 52 -10.71 22.64 -13.77
N ALA A 53 -10.37 23.64 -14.58
CA ALA A 53 -10.13 25.01 -14.15
C ALA A 53 -11.39 25.87 -14.27
N ARG A 54 -11.65 26.75 -13.31
CA ARG A 54 -12.79 27.68 -13.38
C ARG A 54 -12.42 28.88 -14.25
N LEU A 55 -12.51 28.70 -15.58
CA LEU A 55 -12.09 29.72 -16.55
C LEU A 55 -13.09 30.87 -16.70
N VAL A 56 -14.37 30.53 -16.70
CA VAL A 56 -15.48 31.48 -16.86
C VAL A 56 -16.23 31.61 -15.53
N GLU A 57 -16.64 32.83 -15.18
CA GLU A 57 -17.49 33.06 -14.01
C GLU A 57 -18.94 32.65 -14.31
N SER A 58 -19.61 32.04 -13.32
CA SER A 58 -20.99 31.55 -13.51
C SER A 58 -22.00 32.64 -13.89
N GLU A 59 -21.69 33.91 -13.64
CA GLU A 59 -22.53 35.08 -13.98
C GLU A 59 -22.29 35.60 -15.40
N ALA A 60 -21.11 35.31 -15.97
CA ALA A 60 -20.82 35.60 -17.36
C ALA A 60 -21.52 34.53 -18.20
N ASN A 61 -22.63 34.88 -18.84
CA ASN A 61 -23.44 33.98 -19.68
C ASN A 61 -22.72 33.53 -20.98
N THR A 62 -21.38 33.53 -20.99
CA THR A 62 -20.50 33.29 -22.13
C THR A 62 -19.75 31.98 -21.94
N SER A 63 -20.10 30.93 -22.68
CA SER A 63 -19.39 29.64 -22.61
C SER A 63 -17.97 29.72 -23.19
N LEU A 64 -17.09 28.80 -22.78
CA LEU A 64 -15.72 28.70 -23.33
C LEU A 64 -15.73 28.52 -24.87
N PHE A 65 -16.71 27.80 -25.40
CA PHE A 65 -16.91 27.68 -26.85
C PHE A 65 -17.24 29.02 -27.53
N GLN A 66 -17.96 29.92 -26.84
CA GLN A 66 -18.27 31.24 -27.41
C GLN A 66 -17.00 32.09 -27.48
N ILE A 67 -16.15 32.03 -26.45
CA ILE A 67 -14.83 32.68 -26.45
C ILE A 67 -13.97 32.15 -27.60
N PHE A 68 -13.99 30.84 -27.84
CA PHE A 68 -13.31 30.24 -29.00
C PHE A 68 -13.80 30.86 -30.31
N LEU A 69 -15.12 30.86 -30.54
CA LEU A 69 -15.72 31.38 -31.78
C LEU A 69 -15.45 32.88 -31.95
N ASP A 70 -15.66 33.70 -30.92
CA ASP A 70 -15.51 35.16 -30.97
C ASP A 70 -14.08 35.60 -31.34
N ASN A 71 -13.10 34.71 -31.18
CA ASN A 71 -11.69 34.96 -31.50
C ASN A 71 -11.24 34.32 -32.84
N LEU A 72 -12.17 33.76 -33.62
CA LEU A 72 -11.93 33.35 -35.01
C LEU A 72 -12.22 34.49 -36.00
N PRO A 73 -11.61 34.49 -37.19
CA PRO A 73 -11.99 35.41 -38.27
C PRO A 73 -13.48 35.27 -38.62
N GLU A 74 -14.14 36.36 -39.03
CA GLU A 74 -15.59 36.38 -39.30
C GLU A 74 -16.03 35.32 -40.32
N ALA A 75 -15.20 35.05 -41.33
CA ALA A 75 -15.43 34.01 -42.33
C ALA A 75 -15.48 32.58 -41.75
N GLU A 76 -14.79 32.35 -40.64
CA GLU A 76 -14.62 31.02 -40.00
C GLU A 76 -15.71 30.71 -38.97
N LEU A 77 -16.54 31.69 -38.59
CA LEU A 77 -17.54 31.52 -37.53
C LEU A 77 -18.59 30.46 -37.87
N ARG A 78 -19.13 30.49 -39.10
CA ARG A 78 -20.19 29.56 -39.53
C ARG A 78 -19.69 28.12 -39.64
N PRO A 79 -18.55 27.82 -40.31
CA PRO A 79 -18.01 26.47 -40.38
C PRO A 79 -17.69 25.87 -39.00
N HIS A 80 -17.21 26.68 -38.05
CA HIS A 80 -16.80 26.21 -36.73
C HIS A 80 -17.93 26.17 -35.69
N ASN A 81 -19.14 26.65 -36.02
CA ASN A 81 -20.31 26.60 -35.14
C ASN A 81 -20.98 25.22 -35.13
N CYS A 82 -20.24 24.21 -34.66
CA CYS A 82 -20.67 22.83 -34.61
C CYS A 82 -21.03 22.39 -33.18
N ARG A 83 -22.16 21.68 -33.02
CA ARG A 83 -22.60 21.15 -31.72
C ARG A 83 -21.62 20.14 -31.12
N ALA A 84 -20.94 19.33 -31.94
CA ALA A 84 -19.94 18.37 -31.46
C ALA A 84 -18.70 19.09 -30.93
N CYS A 85 -18.18 20.08 -31.66
CA CYS A 85 -17.05 20.92 -31.24
C CYS A 85 -17.38 21.72 -29.98
N ARG A 86 -18.59 22.27 -29.89
CA ARG A 86 -19.09 22.91 -28.67
C ARG A 86 -19.04 21.99 -27.46
N ARG A 87 -19.58 20.78 -27.58
CA ARG A 87 -19.55 19.78 -26.50
C ARG A 87 -18.13 19.41 -26.09
N PHE A 88 -17.20 19.33 -27.04
CA PHE A 88 -15.80 19.08 -26.74
C PHE A 88 -15.20 20.22 -25.92
N ILE A 89 -15.31 21.47 -26.40
CA ILE A 89 -14.69 22.63 -25.75
C ILE A 89 -15.33 22.87 -24.37
N ASP A 90 -16.65 22.81 -24.27
CA ASP A 90 -17.36 23.03 -22.99
C ASP A 90 -17.06 21.94 -21.95
N LYS A 91 -16.72 20.71 -22.39
CA LYS A 91 -16.46 19.59 -21.47
C LYS A 91 -14.99 19.37 -21.14
N TYR A 92 -14.09 19.67 -22.08
CA TYR A 92 -12.67 19.31 -21.97
C TYR A 92 -11.74 20.51 -22.14
N GLY A 93 -12.22 21.63 -22.67
CA GLY A 93 -11.40 22.82 -22.93
C GLY A 93 -10.87 23.49 -21.66
N ASP A 94 -11.41 23.19 -20.48
CA ASP A 94 -10.94 23.68 -19.19
C ASP A 94 -10.03 22.69 -18.44
N LEU A 95 -9.63 21.58 -19.09
CA LEU A 95 -8.72 20.61 -18.51
C LEU A 95 -7.31 21.20 -18.34
N CYS A 96 -6.71 20.95 -17.19
CA CYS A 96 -5.36 21.40 -16.84
C CYS A 96 -4.64 20.42 -15.91
N VAL A 97 -3.34 20.63 -15.79
CA VAL A 97 -2.48 20.06 -14.76
C VAL A 97 -2.00 21.19 -13.86
N VAL A 98 -1.91 20.93 -12.55
CA VAL A 98 -1.31 21.87 -11.61
C VAL A 98 0.22 21.70 -11.66
N ASN A 99 0.95 22.79 -11.86
CA ASN A 99 2.39 22.80 -11.69
C ASN A 99 2.72 22.71 -10.19
N ASP A 100 3.41 21.63 -9.81
CA ASP A 100 3.77 21.36 -8.43
C ASP A 100 4.78 22.39 -7.88
N ASP A 101 5.55 23.09 -8.73
CA ASP A 101 6.57 24.02 -8.27
C ASP A 101 6.00 25.35 -7.75
N ASP A 102 4.90 25.83 -8.34
CA ASP A 102 4.36 27.17 -8.06
C ASP A 102 2.82 27.25 -7.97
N GLY A 103 2.11 26.14 -8.19
CA GLY A 103 0.65 26.08 -8.17
C GLY A 103 -0.05 26.71 -9.38
N SER A 104 0.71 27.10 -10.42
CA SER A 104 0.15 27.58 -11.68
C SER A 104 -0.56 26.46 -12.43
N LEU A 105 -1.47 26.84 -13.34
CA LEU A 105 -2.22 25.90 -14.16
C LEU A 105 -1.63 25.84 -15.56
N THR A 106 -1.29 24.64 -15.99
CA THR A 106 -0.88 24.37 -17.37
C THR A 106 -2.07 23.80 -18.13
N PRO A 107 -2.54 24.43 -19.23
CA PRO A 107 -3.61 23.89 -20.05
C PRO A 107 -3.24 22.51 -20.59
N LEU A 108 -4.16 21.54 -20.51
CA LEU A 108 -3.88 20.17 -20.97
C LEU A 108 -3.94 20.05 -22.49
N LEU A 109 -4.90 20.75 -23.11
CA LEU A 109 -5.21 20.59 -24.54
C LEU A 109 -4.61 21.69 -25.41
N TRP A 110 -4.41 22.88 -24.85
CA TRP A 110 -4.11 24.09 -25.63
C TRP A 110 -2.60 24.35 -25.63
N PRO A 111 -1.94 24.40 -26.81
CA PRO A 111 -0.53 24.75 -26.90
C PRO A 111 -0.23 26.10 -26.24
N GLU A 112 0.90 26.17 -25.53
CA GLU A 112 1.40 27.41 -24.95
C GLU A 112 2.06 28.30 -26.01
N ASP A 113 2.82 27.70 -26.93
CA ASP A 113 3.36 28.38 -28.10
C ASP A 113 2.36 28.37 -29.25
N VAL A 114 1.65 29.49 -29.41
CA VAL A 114 0.68 29.68 -30.51
C VAL A 114 1.36 29.85 -31.87
N THR A 115 2.68 30.02 -31.96
CA THR A 115 3.35 30.15 -33.26
C THR A 115 3.42 28.82 -34.02
N GLU A 116 3.30 27.70 -33.32
CA GLU A 116 3.27 26.35 -33.91
C GLU A 116 1.90 25.94 -34.48
N ILE A 117 0.85 26.75 -34.28
CA ILE A 117 -0.49 26.48 -34.80
C ILE A 117 -0.86 27.40 -35.97
N PRO A 118 -1.77 26.97 -36.86
CA PRO A 118 -2.19 27.77 -38.00
C PRO A 118 -2.75 29.14 -37.59
N GLN A 119 -2.41 30.17 -38.38
CA GLN A 119 -2.70 31.57 -38.09
C GLN A 119 -4.17 31.85 -37.75
N ILE A 120 -5.09 31.10 -38.36
CA ILE A 120 -6.55 31.27 -38.16
C ILE A 120 -7.00 30.94 -36.72
N TYR A 121 -6.26 30.08 -36.01
CA TYR A 121 -6.60 29.64 -34.65
C TYR A 121 -5.79 30.31 -33.54
N GLN A 122 -4.73 31.06 -33.89
CA GLN A 122 -3.80 31.64 -32.91
C GLN A 122 -4.49 32.52 -31.88
N ASN A 123 -5.40 33.39 -32.33
CA ASN A 123 -6.14 34.27 -31.43
C ASN A 123 -7.07 33.49 -30.51
N ALA A 124 -7.81 32.51 -31.04
CA ALA A 124 -8.75 31.69 -30.26
C ALA A 124 -8.03 30.82 -29.22
N VAL A 125 -6.96 30.14 -29.61
CA VAL A 125 -6.16 29.32 -28.69
C VAL A 125 -5.46 30.20 -27.66
N GLY A 126 -4.84 31.30 -28.08
CA GLY A 126 -4.17 32.24 -27.17
C GLY A 126 -5.11 32.86 -26.15
N ALA A 127 -6.35 33.19 -26.56
CA ALA A 127 -7.39 33.69 -25.68
C ALA A 127 -7.74 32.64 -24.61
N ILE A 128 -8.00 31.38 -25.01
CA ILE A 128 -8.33 30.31 -24.06
C ILE A 128 -7.16 29.97 -23.14
N SER A 129 -5.95 29.78 -23.68
CA SER A 129 -4.75 29.46 -22.88
C SER A 129 -4.49 30.54 -21.81
N SER A 130 -4.72 31.81 -22.16
CA SER A 130 -4.55 32.92 -21.21
C SER A 130 -5.56 32.92 -20.07
N LEU A 131 -6.74 32.32 -20.25
CA LEU A 131 -7.76 32.24 -19.20
C LEU A 131 -7.31 31.40 -18.00
N PHE A 132 -6.37 30.47 -18.15
CA PHE A 132 -5.89 29.62 -17.04
C PHE A 132 -5.06 30.39 -16.02
N LYS A 133 -4.45 31.52 -16.42
CA LYS A 133 -3.58 32.32 -15.56
C LYS A 133 -4.37 32.88 -14.37
N GLY A 134 -3.91 32.55 -13.16
CA GLY A 134 -4.52 33.01 -11.92
C GLY A 134 -5.90 32.40 -11.61
N LYS A 135 -6.27 31.28 -12.24
CA LYS A 135 -7.53 30.58 -11.96
C LYS A 135 -7.33 29.43 -10.97
N VAL A 136 -8.46 29.02 -10.38
CA VAL A 136 -8.55 27.91 -9.44
C VAL A 136 -9.07 26.65 -10.12
N VAL A 137 -8.58 25.49 -9.67
CA VAL A 137 -9.22 24.21 -9.98
C VAL A 137 -10.53 24.06 -9.19
N TYR A 138 -11.55 23.43 -9.78
CA TYR A 138 -12.85 23.22 -9.13
C TYR A 138 -13.36 21.78 -9.17
N SER A 139 -12.74 20.91 -9.97
CA SER A 139 -13.10 19.50 -10.06
C SER A 139 -11.90 18.70 -10.59
N ASN A 140 -11.92 17.39 -10.37
CA ASN A 140 -10.93 16.46 -10.91
C ASN A 140 -11.50 15.68 -12.11
N TYR A 141 -10.63 15.41 -13.09
CA TYR A 141 -10.95 14.52 -14.21
C TYR A 141 -10.31 13.15 -13.96
N VAL A 142 -11.11 12.08 -13.94
CA VAL A 142 -10.64 10.72 -13.61
C VAL A 142 -10.85 9.75 -14.76
N ILE A 143 -9.76 9.13 -15.19
CA ILE A 143 -9.74 8.10 -16.22
C ILE A 143 -9.94 6.75 -15.53
N ARG A 144 -11.16 6.20 -15.64
CA ARG A 144 -11.55 4.93 -14.98
C ARG A 144 -11.53 3.74 -15.94
N VAL A 145 -11.67 4.03 -17.23
CA VAL A 145 -11.76 3.07 -18.33
C VAL A 145 -11.14 3.72 -19.57
N ASP A 146 -10.71 2.94 -20.54
CA ASP A 146 -10.08 3.46 -21.77
C ASP A 146 -10.96 4.44 -22.53
N LYS A 147 -12.29 4.31 -22.45
CA LYS A 147 -13.21 5.28 -23.04
C LYS A 147 -13.03 6.71 -22.49
N HIS A 148 -12.56 6.87 -21.26
CA HIS A 148 -12.27 8.20 -20.70
C HIS A 148 -11.00 8.82 -21.29
N LYS A 149 -10.11 8.03 -21.90
CA LYS A 149 -8.94 8.56 -22.63
C LYS A 149 -9.32 9.20 -23.96
N GLN A 150 -10.48 8.84 -24.50
CA GLN A 150 -10.96 9.28 -25.80
C GLN A 150 -11.80 10.56 -25.62
N LEU A 151 -11.20 11.72 -25.88
CA LEU A 151 -11.87 13.02 -25.78
C LEU A 151 -12.46 13.38 -27.15
N GLY A 152 -13.74 13.79 -27.17
CA GLY A 152 -14.40 14.24 -28.40
C GLY A 152 -14.86 13.12 -29.34
N THR A 153 -14.94 13.44 -30.63
CA THR A 153 -15.49 12.55 -31.66
C THR A 153 -14.50 12.41 -32.80
N LEU A 154 -14.02 11.19 -33.05
CA LEU A 154 -13.13 10.90 -34.18
C LEU A 154 -13.86 11.17 -35.51
N LYS A 155 -13.13 11.65 -36.51
CA LYS A 155 -13.60 11.72 -37.90
C LYS A 155 -13.94 10.31 -38.40
N ALA A 156 -15.15 10.10 -38.87
CA ALA A 156 -15.53 8.86 -39.57
C ALA A 156 -15.05 8.94 -41.03
N GLU A 157 -14.61 7.80 -41.59
CA GLU A 157 -14.02 7.73 -42.95
C GLU A 157 -14.97 8.27 -44.04
N ASP A 158 -16.29 8.17 -43.84
CA ASP A 158 -17.33 8.56 -44.80
C ASP A 158 -17.96 9.94 -44.56
N VAL A 159 -17.39 10.77 -43.68
CA VAL A 159 -18.02 12.03 -43.24
C VAL A 159 -17.12 13.24 -43.50
N GLU A 160 -17.65 14.24 -44.23
CA GLU A 160 -16.96 15.51 -44.58
C GLU A 160 -16.76 16.47 -43.40
N TRP A 161 -17.26 16.17 -42.20
CA TRP A 161 -17.20 17.07 -41.05
C TRP A 161 -16.02 16.74 -40.13
N TRP A 162 -15.26 17.76 -39.73
CA TRP A 162 -14.19 17.65 -38.74
C TRP A 162 -14.68 18.01 -37.34
N HIS A 163 -14.25 17.24 -36.35
CA HIS A 163 -14.59 17.43 -34.95
C HIS A 163 -13.34 17.35 -34.09
N PHE A 164 -13.36 18.06 -32.97
CA PHE A 164 -12.30 17.93 -31.99
C PHE A 164 -12.22 16.49 -31.47
N HIS A 165 -11.01 15.95 -31.52
CA HIS A 165 -10.67 14.65 -30.98
C HIS A 165 -9.23 14.64 -30.48
N VAL A 166 -9.03 14.19 -29.24
CA VAL A 166 -7.71 14.06 -28.60
C VAL A 166 -7.70 12.79 -27.75
N VAL A 167 -6.60 12.05 -27.77
CA VAL A 167 -6.45 10.81 -27.01
C VAL A 167 -5.39 10.96 -25.92
N LEU A 168 -5.74 10.56 -24.69
CA LEU A 168 -4.84 10.51 -23.53
C LEU A 168 -4.16 9.12 -23.45
N GLU A 169 -3.37 8.75 -24.46
CA GLU A 169 -2.84 7.38 -24.65
C GLU A 169 -2.10 6.84 -23.40
N ASP A 170 -1.15 7.60 -22.88
CA ASP A 170 -0.27 7.21 -21.77
C ASP A 170 -0.85 7.52 -20.38
N ALA A 171 -2.06 8.07 -20.30
CA ALA A 171 -2.64 8.42 -19.01
C ALA A 171 -3.06 7.14 -18.23
N PRO A 172 -2.67 6.99 -16.96
CA PRO A 172 -2.97 5.79 -16.19
C PRO A 172 -4.46 5.72 -15.86
N ILE A 173 -5.02 4.51 -15.93
CA ILE A 173 -6.36 4.25 -15.38
C ILE A 173 -6.24 4.27 -13.86
N ARG A 174 -6.99 5.15 -13.21
CA ARG A 174 -7.01 5.29 -11.75
C ARG A 174 -8.33 4.78 -11.20
N ASP A 175 -8.25 3.77 -10.34
CA ASP A 175 -9.35 3.48 -9.42
C ASP A 175 -9.34 4.52 -8.30
N ASP A 176 -10.48 5.18 -8.09
CA ASP A 176 -10.67 6.12 -6.99
C ASP A 176 -11.76 5.64 -6.02
N SER A 177 -12.10 4.35 -6.06
CA SER A 177 -13.00 3.74 -5.11
C SER A 177 -12.45 3.96 -3.69
N GLY A 178 -13.23 4.67 -2.86
CA GLY A 178 -12.84 5.05 -1.50
C GLY A 178 -12.00 6.34 -1.39
N ALA A 179 -11.71 7.05 -2.49
CA ALA A 179 -11.14 8.40 -2.43
C ALA A 179 -12.14 9.40 -1.83
N LEU A 180 -11.62 10.41 -1.12
CA LEU A 180 -12.45 11.49 -0.59
C LEU A 180 -12.99 12.37 -1.73
N PRO A 181 -14.21 12.93 -1.59
CA PRO A 181 -14.71 13.94 -2.51
C PRO A 181 -13.74 15.12 -2.64
N PHE A 182 -13.71 15.75 -3.82
CA PHE A 182 -12.75 16.80 -4.20
C PHE A 182 -12.62 17.92 -3.15
N ASP A 183 -13.75 18.54 -2.76
CA ASP A 183 -13.76 19.61 -1.77
C ASP A 183 -13.43 19.11 -0.36
N THR A 184 -13.91 17.93 0.01
CA THR A 184 -13.63 17.32 1.33
C THR A 184 -12.14 17.05 1.53
N ALA A 185 -11.46 16.53 0.51
CA ALA A 185 -10.02 16.28 0.57
C ALA A 185 -9.23 17.58 0.77
N TYR A 186 -9.58 18.63 0.01
CA TYR A 186 -8.99 19.96 0.18
C TYR A 186 -9.23 20.55 1.58
N GLU A 187 -10.49 20.55 2.05
CA GLU A 187 -10.84 21.08 3.36
C GLU A 187 -10.08 20.38 4.48
N MET A 188 -9.96 19.05 4.40
CA MET A 188 -9.22 18.27 5.39
C MET A 188 -7.75 18.64 5.42
N LEU A 189 -7.06 18.68 4.28
CA LEU A 189 -5.65 19.06 4.23
C LEU A 189 -5.43 20.51 4.67
N SER A 190 -6.29 21.43 4.22
CA SER A 190 -6.24 22.85 4.60
C SER A 190 -6.38 23.03 6.11
N ARG A 191 -7.31 22.32 6.75
CA ARG A 191 -7.48 22.34 8.21
C ARG A 191 -6.30 21.73 8.96
N VAL A 192 -5.78 20.59 8.50
CA VAL A 192 -4.60 19.96 9.14
C VAL A 192 -3.41 20.93 9.16
N LEU A 193 -3.16 21.65 8.06
CA LEU A 193 -2.08 22.65 7.97
C LEU A 193 -2.40 23.95 8.73
N ALA A 194 -3.68 24.32 8.87
CA ALA A 194 -4.11 25.49 9.63
C ALA A 194 -3.99 25.28 11.14
N ASP A 195 -4.30 24.07 11.61
CA ASP A 195 -4.34 23.72 13.04
C ASP A 195 -2.94 23.39 13.59
N ASN A 196 -1.93 23.21 12.73
CA ASN A 196 -0.60 22.75 13.12
C ASN A 196 0.51 23.63 12.53
N SER A 197 1.37 24.18 13.39
CA SER A 197 2.59 24.85 12.95
C SER A 197 3.58 23.88 12.30
N LEU A 198 4.46 24.39 11.45
CA LEU A 198 5.55 23.59 10.86
C LEU A 198 6.43 22.95 11.96
N GLU A 199 6.65 23.65 13.06
CA GLU A 199 7.38 23.13 14.23
C GLU A 199 6.67 21.94 14.86
N ASN A 200 5.35 22.03 15.09
CA ASN A 200 4.56 20.93 15.65
C ASN A 200 4.55 19.72 14.71
N ILE A 201 4.43 19.93 13.39
CA ILE A 201 4.52 18.86 12.39
C ILE A 201 5.90 18.19 12.46
N ASN A 202 6.98 18.95 12.55
CA ASN A 202 8.35 18.42 12.67
C ASN A 202 8.56 17.66 13.99
N LYS A 203 8.00 18.13 15.11
CA LYS A 203 8.06 17.46 16.41
C LYS A 203 7.29 16.14 16.37
N ALA A 204 6.07 16.13 15.83
CA ALA A 204 5.27 14.91 15.67
C ALA A 204 5.95 13.90 14.73
N HIS A 205 6.55 14.38 13.63
CA HIS A 205 7.37 13.55 12.74
C HIS A 205 8.54 12.90 13.49
N SER A 206 9.34 13.68 14.22
CA SER A 206 10.47 13.17 15.00
C SER A 206 10.05 12.14 16.06
N LEU A 207 8.91 12.37 16.73
CA LEU A 207 8.35 11.43 17.69
C LEU A 207 7.97 10.09 17.04
N ILE A 208 7.24 10.13 15.92
CA ILE A 208 6.84 8.92 15.18
C ILE A 208 8.06 8.16 14.64
N GLN A 209 9.07 8.87 14.13
CA GLN A 209 10.24 8.22 13.53
C GLN A 209 11.13 7.54 14.57
N ASN A 210 11.32 8.18 15.74
CA ASN A 210 12.44 7.85 16.62
C ASN A 210 12.06 7.40 18.03
N LYS A 211 10.87 7.75 18.54
CA LYS A 211 10.56 7.59 19.97
C LYS A 211 9.31 6.76 20.26
N LEU A 212 8.24 6.94 19.49
CA LEU A 212 6.96 6.33 19.81
C LEU A 212 6.91 4.85 19.38
N PRO A 213 6.45 3.93 20.27
CA PRO A 213 6.28 2.52 19.91
C PRO A 213 5.10 2.33 18.95
N TYR A 214 5.02 1.22 18.21
CA TYR A 214 3.90 0.91 17.30
C TYR A 214 3.65 1.97 16.20
N SER A 215 4.67 2.73 15.81
CA SER A 215 4.51 3.89 14.93
C SER A 215 4.74 3.60 13.44
N THR A 216 5.23 2.42 13.08
CA THR A 216 5.63 2.04 11.71
C THR A 216 4.56 2.33 10.67
N SER A 217 3.31 1.95 10.92
CA SER A 217 2.19 2.18 10.00
C SER A 217 1.83 3.66 9.83
N HIS A 218 2.31 4.53 10.71
CA HIS A 218 2.01 5.96 10.74
C HIS A 218 3.15 6.81 10.15
N LYS A 219 4.37 6.26 10.04
CA LYS A 219 5.55 6.94 9.46
C LYS A 219 5.29 7.52 8.06
N PRO A 220 4.63 6.82 7.11
CA PRO A 220 4.42 7.38 5.77
C PRO A 220 3.56 8.65 5.79
N ALA A 221 2.43 8.64 6.51
CA ALA A 221 1.48 9.75 6.54
C ALA A 221 2.09 11.03 7.14
N ILE A 222 2.78 10.91 8.28
CA ILE A 222 3.41 12.08 8.90
C ILE A 222 4.59 12.62 8.07
N SER A 223 5.34 11.73 7.40
CA SER A 223 6.44 12.13 6.50
C SER A 223 5.92 12.85 5.26
N TRP A 224 4.81 12.37 4.70
CA TRP A 224 4.13 13.04 3.60
C TRP A 224 3.64 14.43 4.01
N LEU A 225 2.96 14.57 5.16
CA LEU A 225 2.49 15.85 5.68
C LEU A 225 3.66 16.84 5.88
N GLN A 226 4.76 16.38 6.48
CA GLN A 226 5.96 17.19 6.68
C GLN A 226 6.54 17.69 5.35
N LYS A 227 6.64 16.83 4.34
CA LYS A 227 7.13 17.22 3.00
C LYS A 227 6.26 18.31 2.39
N VAL A 228 4.93 18.15 2.43
CA VAL A 228 3.97 19.16 1.92
C VAL A 228 4.11 20.48 2.69
N ALA A 229 4.17 20.43 4.02
CA ALA A 229 4.29 21.63 4.85
C ALA A 229 5.62 22.38 4.61
N ILE A 230 6.74 21.67 4.49
CA ILE A 230 8.05 22.26 4.15
C ILE A 230 8.00 22.92 2.77
N LYS A 231 7.39 22.26 1.78
CA LYS A 231 7.28 22.80 0.43
C LYS A 231 6.49 24.10 0.41
N LEU A 232 5.30 24.11 1.00
CA LEU A 232 4.48 25.31 1.12
C LEU A 232 5.19 26.42 1.90
N HIS A 233 5.96 26.07 2.94
CA HIS A 233 6.74 27.04 3.69
C HIS A 233 7.83 27.69 2.85
N ARG A 234 8.58 26.91 2.06
CA ARG A 234 9.63 27.43 1.15
C ARG A 234 9.09 28.37 0.08
N LEU A 235 7.86 28.11 -0.38
CA LEU A 235 7.16 28.97 -1.34
C LEU A 235 6.51 30.20 -0.68
N GLY A 236 6.60 30.37 0.64
CA GLY A 236 5.91 31.44 1.37
C GLY A 236 4.39 31.25 1.46
N MET A 237 3.88 30.07 1.08
CA MET A 237 2.45 29.77 0.93
C MET A 237 1.84 29.02 2.12
N LEU A 238 2.60 28.66 3.16
CA LEU A 238 2.04 27.88 4.27
C LEU A 238 0.87 28.62 4.96
N GLY A 239 1.05 29.92 5.22
CA GLY A 239 0.06 30.80 5.86
C GLY A 239 -0.81 31.64 4.91
N ASP A 240 -0.50 31.67 3.61
CA ASP A 240 -1.15 32.54 2.63
C ASP A 240 -2.49 31.96 2.13
N ARG A 241 -3.53 32.05 2.95
CA ARG A 241 -4.81 31.37 2.71
C ARG A 241 -5.57 31.87 1.48
N ASP A 242 -5.29 33.09 1.03
CA ASP A 242 -5.99 33.73 -0.09
C ASP A 242 -5.30 33.45 -1.44
N SER A 243 -4.09 32.89 -1.43
CA SER A 243 -3.36 32.54 -2.64
C SER A 243 -4.05 31.44 -3.46
N VAL A 244 -4.34 31.78 -4.71
CA VAL A 244 -4.83 30.86 -5.74
C VAL A 244 -3.85 29.71 -5.96
N SER A 245 -2.54 30.02 -6.07
CA SER A 245 -1.48 29.02 -6.22
C SER A 245 -1.46 28.04 -5.06
N ARG A 246 -1.55 28.53 -3.82
CA ARG A 246 -1.62 27.67 -2.63
C ARG A 246 -2.84 26.76 -2.71
N ARG A 247 -4.00 27.30 -3.05
CA ARG A 247 -5.24 26.52 -3.17
C ARG A 247 -5.09 25.39 -4.20
N ASN A 248 -4.53 25.69 -5.37
CA ASN A 248 -4.27 24.70 -6.42
C ASN A 248 -3.30 23.61 -5.94
N LEU A 249 -2.20 23.98 -5.26
CA LEU A 249 -1.25 23.02 -4.68
C LEU A 249 -1.92 22.12 -3.62
N LEU A 250 -2.83 22.67 -2.81
CA LEU A 250 -3.56 21.84 -1.85
C LEU A 250 -4.49 20.84 -2.53
N HIS A 251 -5.20 21.23 -3.59
CA HIS A 251 -5.99 20.27 -4.38
C HIS A 251 -5.10 19.21 -5.04
N PHE A 252 -3.94 19.61 -5.58
CA PHE A 252 -2.95 18.71 -6.15
C PHE A 252 -2.46 17.67 -5.13
N HIS A 253 -1.91 18.12 -4.00
CA HIS A 253 -1.40 17.22 -2.96
C HIS A 253 -2.49 16.38 -2.32
N ALA A 254 -3.67 16.96 -2.06
CA ALA A 254 -4.80 16.20 -1.51
C ALA A 254 -5.23 15.06 -2.45
N ARG A 255 -5.08 15.25 -3.77
CA ARG A 255 -5.41 14.22 -4.76
C ARG A 255 -4.33 13.14 -4.92
N GLU A 256 -3.07 13.50 -4.71
CA GLU A 256 -1.94 12.56 -4.70
C GLU A 256 -1.83 11.76 -3.39
N ALA A 257 -2.51 12.20 -2.33
CA ALA A 257 -2.58 11.45 -1.08
C ALA A 257 -3.32 10.12 -1.27
N TRP A 258 -2.73 9.01 -0.83
CA TRP A 258 -3.36 7.70 -0.90
C TRP A 258 -4.60 7.60 0.00
N THR A 259 -5.47 6.65 -0.31
CA THR A 259 -6.72 6.41 0.42
C THR A 259 -6.48 6.24 1.93
N GLY A 260 -7.18 7.04 2.73
CA GLY A 260 -7.07 7.05 4.20
C GLY A 260 -5.93 7.91 4.78
N CYS A 261 -5.01 8.42 3.96
CA CYS A 261 -3.93 9.32 4.43
C CYS A 261 -4.50 10.55 5.16
N LEU A 262 -5.31 11.36 4.48
CA LEU A 262 -5.88 12.59 5.04
C LEU A 262 -6.77 12.31 6.26
N SER A 263 -7.53 11.22 6.24
CA SER A 263 -8.34 10.77 7.39
C SER A 263 -7.46 10.46 8.59
N SER A 264 -6.31 9.80 8.39
CA SER A 264 -5.37 9.49 9.47
C SER A 264 -4.76 10.75 10.10
N LEU A 265 -4.51 11.78 9.29
CA LEU A 265 -3.92 13.06 9.71
C LEU A 265 -4.92 13.97 10.42
N ARG A 266 -6.21 13.91 10.05
CA ARG A 266 -7.23 14.78 10.65
C ARG A 266 -7.93 14.17 11.86
N GLY A 267 -8.35 12.91 11.75
CA GLY A 267 -9.19 12.24 12.76
C GLY A 267 -8.68 10.87 13.19
N GLY A 268 -7.49 10.47 12.71
CA GLY A 268 -6.82 9.26 13.16
C GLY A 268 -5.83 9.53 14.29
N VAL A 269 -5.07 8.48 14.64
CA VAL A 269 -4.09 8.52 15.73
C VAL A 269 -3.01 9.59 15.51
N ILE A 270 -2.68 9.92 14.25
CA ILE A 270 -1.73 10.99 13.94
C ILE A 270 -2.34 12.37 14.23
N GLY A 271 -3.63 12.56 13.92
CA GLY A 271 -4.34 13.80 14.28
C GLY A 271 -4.37 14.06 15.78
N GLU A 272 -4.61 13.00 16.57
CA GLU A 272 -4.52 13.07 18.04
C GLU A 272 -3.10 13.44 18.51
N LEU A 273 -2.06 12.81 17.95
CA LEU A 273 -0.67 13.14 18.26
C LEU A 273 -0.35 14.61 17.96
N LEU A 274 -0.77 15.09 16.79
CA LEU A 274 -0.60 16.49 16.37
C LEU A 274 -1.27 17.44 17.38
N GLY A 275 -2.49 17.10 17.83
CA GLY A 275 -3.20 17.81 18.90
C GLY A 275 -2.40 17.86 20.20
N TRP A 276 -1.93 16.71 20.71
CA TRP A 276 -1.14 16.64 21.95
C TRP A 276 0.18 17.41 21.87
N VAL A 277 0.83 17.38 20.70
CA VAL A 277 2.04 18.16 20.45
C VAL A 277 1.73 19.64 20.49
N SER A 278 0.61 20.06 19.88
CA SER A 278 0.17 21.45 19.88
C SER A 278 -0.29 21.94 21.26
N GLU A 279 -0.84 21.06 22.09
CA GLU A 279 -1.16 21.32 23.49
C GLU A 279 0.09 21.42 24.38
N GLY A 280 1.26 21.06 23.86
CA GLY A 280 2.51 21.09 24.62
C GLY A 280 2.64 19.98 25.66
N LEU A 281 2.00 18.83 25.46
CA LEU A 281 2.12 17.71 26.40
C LEU A 281 3.55 17.17 26.49
N GLU A 282 3.92 16.74 27.69
CA GLU A 282 5.22 16.10 27.96
C GLU A 282 5.31 14.71 27.32
N TYR A 283 6.54 14.29 27.01
CA TYR A 283 6.81 13.05 26.27
C TYR A 283 6.18 11.81 26.91
N GLU A 284 6.32 11.64 28.23
CA GLU A 284 5.78 10.48 28.96
C GLU A 284 4.25 10.37 28.83
N MET A 285 3.56 11.51 28.81
CA MET A 285 2.11 11.56 28.61
C MET A 285 1.74 11.20 27.16
N ILE A 286 2.48 11.73 26.18
CA ILE A 286 2.31 11.43 24.77
C ILE A 286 2.53 9.94 24.51
N GLU A 287 3.63 9.37 25.00
CA GLU A 287 3.96 7.95 24.82
C GLU A 287 2.87 7.04 25.40
N ARG A 288 2.35 7.37 26.58
CA ARG A 288 1.27 6.61 27.21
C ARG A 288 -0.02 6.68 26.41
N LYS A 289 -0.47 7.88 26.01
CA LYS A 289 -1.68 8.06 25.19
C LYS A 289 -1.53 7.40 23.82
N TRP A 290 -0.37 7.57 23.20
CA TRP A 290 -0.02 6.93 21.93
C TRP A 290 -0.06 5.42 22.04
N SER A 291 0.61 4.83 23.03
CA SER A 291 0.61 3.37 23.22
C SER A 291 -0.78 2.82 23.48
N ALA A 292 -1.66 3.57 24.17
CA ALA A 292 -3.05 3.15 24.34
C ALA A 292 -3.80 3.10 23.00
N LEU A 293 -3.56 4.07 22.10
CA LEU A 293 -4.29 4.22 20.85
C LEU A 293 -3.67 3.49 19.65
N ALA A 294 -2.35 3.52 19.47
CA ALA A 294 -1.64 2.98 18.31
C ALA A 294 -1.30 1.49 18.46
N ASN A 295 -1.30 0.96 19.70
CA ASN A 295 -1.00 -0.45 19.91
C ASN A 295 -2.03 -1.30 19.16
N PRO A 296 -1.60 -2.16 18.21
CA PRO A 296 -2.51 -3.01 17.44
C PRO A 296 -3.40 -3.91 18.29
N LEU A 297 -2.99 -4.20 19.53
CA LEU A 297 -3.79 -4.96 20.49
C LEU A 297 -5.01 -4.20 21.02
N ASN A 298 -4.98 -2.86 20.99
CA ASN A 298 -6.03 -1.97 21.50
C ASN A 298 -6.82 -1.28 20.37
N TYR A 299 -6.12 -0.78 19.35
CA TYR A 299 -6.66 0.15 18.32
C TYR A 299 -7.77 -0.42 17.45
N LEU A 300 -7.79 -1.75 17.29
CA LEU A 300 -8.70 -2.40 16.36
C LEU A 300 -9.73 -3.28 17.05
N ARG A 301 -9.76 -3.32 18.39
CA ARG A 301 -10.71 -4.16 19.11
C ARG A 301 -12.05 -3.46 19.34
N PRO A 302 -13.16 -3.97 18.76
CA PRO A 302 -14.48 -3.53 19.15
C PRO A 302 -14.72 -3.88 20.62
N THR A 303 -15.02 -2.86 21.41
CA THR A 303 -15.24 -2.97 22.85
C THR A 303 -16.64 -3.45 23.22
N ALA A 304 -17.59 -3.40 22.28
CA ALA A 304 -18.97 -3.87 22.47
C ALA A 304 -19.22 -5.17 21.71
N THR A 305 -20.04 -6.07 22.26
CA THR A 305 -20.50 -7.29 21.57
C THR A 305 -21.19 -6.96 20.24
N PRO A 306 -21.04 -7.76 19.17
CA PRO A 306 -21.79 -7.59 17.92
C PRO A 306 -23.31 -7.71 18.16
N SER A 307 -24.12 -6.90 17.49
CA SER A 307 -25.58 -7.06 17.46
C SER A 307 -26.00 -8.17 16.48
N LEU A 308 -27.24 -8.66 16.57
CA LEU A 308 -27.79 -9.64 15.61
C LEU A 308 -27.63 -9.18 14.15
N ARG A 309 -27.94 -7.91 13.86
CA ARG A 309 -27.74 -7.31 12.53
C ARG A 309 -26.28 -7.36 12.05
N ASN A 310 -25.32 -7.20 12.96
CA ASN A 310 -23.89 -7.30 12.61
C ASN A 310 -23.48 -8.75 12.31
N ILE A 311 -24.12 -9.73 12.95
CA ILE A 311 -23.90 -11.15 12.69
C ILE A 311 -24.47 -11.52 11.32
N GLU A 312 -25.71 -11.14 11.02
CA GLU A 312 -26.34 -11.37 9.70
C GLU A 312 -25.53 -10.73 8.55
N ALA A 313 -25.05 -9.50 8.76
CA ALA A 313 -24.19 -8.82 7.78
C ALA A 313 -22.85 -9.56 7.56
N ALA A 314 -22.27 -10.12 8.64
CA ALA A 314 -21.04 -10.90 8.56
C ALA A 314 -21.24 -12.24 7.85
N GLU A 315 -22.33 -12.96 8.13
CA GLU A 315 -22.68 -14.20 7.43
C GLU A 315 -22.87 -13.96 5.93
N LYS A 316 -23.59 -12.89 5.56
CA LYS A 316 -23.78 -12.52 4.15
C LYS A 316 -22.46 -12.18 3.46
N ALA A 317 -21.58 -11.42 4.12
CA ALA A 317 -20.28 -11.06 3.57
C ALA A 317 -19.38 -12.30 3.38
N LEU A 318 -19.34 -13.21 4.36
CA LEU A 318 -18.60 -14.48 4.25
C LEU A 318 -19.15 -15.34 3.10
N GLN A 319 -20.47 -15.42 2.95
CA GLN A 319 -21.11 -16.15 1.85
C GLN A 319 -20.72 -15.56 0.48
N GLN A 320 -20.69 -14.23 0.35
CA GLN A 320 -20.27 -13.55 -0.89
C GLN A 320 -18.80 -13.81 -1.24
N LEU A 321 -17.95 -13.96 -0.23
CA LEU A 321 -16.54 -14.34 -0.40
C LEU A 321 -16.35 -15.85 -0.61
N GLY A 322 -17.45 -16.63 -0.54
CA GLY A 322 -17.43 -18.09 -0.60
C GLY A 322 -16.62 -18.70 0.54
N MET A 323 -16.58 -18.05 1.70
CA MET A 323 -15.88 -18.51 2.89
C MET A 323 -16.84 -19.14 3.89
N THR A 324 -16.31 -20.10 4.62
CA THR A 324 -17.01 -20.91 5.60
C THR A 324 -16.41 -20.70 6.98
N ARG A 325 -17.09 -21.21 8.01
CA ARG A 325 -16.54 -21.25 9.37
C ARG A 325 -15.19 -21.97 9.44
N GLU A 326 -14.97 -22.95 8.57
CA GLU A 326 -13.75 -23.75 8.55
C GLU A 326 -12.54 -22.91 8.12
N ASP A 327 -12.74 -21.95 7.22
CA ASP A 327 -11.69 -21.01 6.77
C ASP A 327 -11.20 -20.06 7.88
N LEU A 328 -11.97 -19.94 8.96
CA LEU A 328 -11.63 -19.11 10.12
C LEU A 328 -11.05 -19.92 11.29
N ARG A 329 -11.04 -21.25 11.22
CA ARG A 329 -10.40 -22.09 12.24
C ARG A 329 -8.89 -21.99 12.17
N ARG A 330 -8.26 -22.17 13.33
CA ARG A 330 -6.81 -22.01 13.50
C ARG A 330 -6.24 -23.19 14.26
N TYR A 331 -5.14 -23.69 13.74
CA TYR A 331 -4.35 -24.77 14.33
C TYR A 331 -2.97 -24.24 14.66
N LEU A 332 -2.34 -24.82 15.67
CA LEU A 332 -0.93 -24.57 15.93
C LEU A 332 -0.08 -25.16 14.80
N LEU A 333 1.02 -24.50 14.47
CA LEU A 333 1.93 -24.96 13.41
C LEU A 333 3.03 -25.83 14.02
N ALA A 334 3.27 -27.02 13.44
CA ALA A 334 4.41 -27.86 13.82
C ALA A 334 5.67 -27.47 13.05
N THR A 335 6.83 -27.75 13.64
CA THR A 335 8.15 -27.42 13.07
C THR A 335 8.41 -28.10 11.72
N ASP A 336 7.93 -29.32 11.51
CA ASP A 336 8.03 -30.05 10.24
C ASP A 336 7.00 -29.60 9.18
N GLU A 337 6.03 -28.76 9.56
CA GLU A 337 5.10 -28.09 8.64
C GLU A 337 5.63 -26.72 8.16
N LEU A 338 6.78 -26.25 8.68
CA LEU A 338 7.42 -25.03 8.18
C LEU A 338 7.92 -25.25 6.75
N PRO A 339 7.57 -24.38 5.79
CA PRO A 339 8.05 -24.53 4.44
C PRO A 339 9.54 -24.14 4.38
N ASP A 340 10.34 -24.85 3.57
CA ASP A 340 11.79 -24.60 3.45
C ASP A 340 12.13 -23.14 3.12
N LYS A 341 11.29 -22.50 2.30
CA LYS A 341 11.41 -21.08 1.94
C LYS A 341 11.27 -20.11 3.12
N ALA A 342 10.77 -20.56 4.27
CA ALA A 342 10.70 -19.76 5.49
C ALA A 342 11.97 -19.86 6.34
N ILE A 343 12.81 -20.87 6.12
CA ILE A 343 13.87 -21.27 7.05
C ILE A 343 15.19 -20.61 6.64
N LEU A 344 15.72 -19.77 7.52
CA LEU A 344 17.06 -19.19 7.38
C LEU A 344 18.15 -20.16 7.84
N TRP A 345 17.87 -20.90 8.91
CA TRP A 345 18.78 -21.90 9.49
C TRP A 345 17.96 -22.94 10.25
N LYS A 346 18.42 -24.20 10.27
CA LYS A 346 17.84 -25.28 11.07
C LYS A 346 18.92 -26.16 11.67
N SER A 347 18.63 -26.70 12.85
CA SER A 347 19.48 -27.71 13.49
C SER A 347 19.17 -29.08 12.91
N GLU A 348 20.11 -29.65 12.15
CA GLU A 348 19.93 -30.96 11.53
C GLU A 348 19.68 -32.07 12.57
N SER A 349 20.30 -32.01 13.75
CA SER A 349 20.11 -33.01 14.80
C SER A 349 18.71 -32.99 15.42
N LEU A 350 18.14 -31.80 15.64
CA LEU A 350 16.80 -31.64 16.20
C LEU A 350 15.70 -31.95 15.18
N TRP A 351 15.93 -31.62 13.90
CA TRP A 351 14.96 -31.87 12.82
C TRP A 351 14.97 -33.31 12.32
N SER A 352 16.14 -33.97 12.28
CA SER A 352 16.25 -35.39 11.91
C SER A 352 15.54 -36.30 12.92
N ALA A 353 15.56 -35.94 14.21
CA ALA A 353 14.84 -36.66 15.26
C ALA A 353 13.31 -36.51 15.14
N ALA A 354 12.82 -35.34 14.72
CA ALA A 354 11.39 -35.12 14.46
C ALA A 354 10.89 -35.83 13.18
N SER A 355 11.80 -36.09 12.23
CA SER A 355 11.51 -36.79 10.97
C SER A 355 11.44 -38.32 11.14
N GLN A 356 12.18 -38.88 12.12
CA GLN A 356 12.21 -40.32 12.40
C GLN A 356 11.00 -40.83 13.20
N SER A 357 10.14 -39.96 13.73
CA SER A 357 8.85 -40.37 14.31
C SER A 357 7.78 -40.73 13.25
N ASN A 358 8.03 -40.41 11.96
CA ASN A 358 7.12 -40.71 10.85
C ASN A 358 7.39 -42.05 10.13
N SER A 359 8.41 -42.82 10.52
CA SER A 359 8.53 -44.20 10.02
C SER A 359 7.71 -45.13 10.90
N ALA A 360 6.59 -45.61 10.35
CA ALA A 360 5.75 -46.64 10.93
C ALA A 360 6.60 -47.77 11.54
N ALA A 361 6.17 -48.18 12.74
CA ALA A 361 6.73 -49.27 13.51
C ALA A 361 7.02 -50.51 12.67
N THR A 362 8.31 -50.81 12.49
CA THR A 362 8.80 -52.19 12.38
C THR A 362 10.16 -52.25 13.05
N THR A 363 10.17 -52.47 14.37
CA THR A 363 10.87 -53.58 15.03
C THR A 363 10.66 -53.47 16.53
N ASP A 364 10.21 -54.58 17.09
CA ASP A 364 10.03 -54.87 18.51
C ASP A 364 11.40 -54.90 19.23
N GLU A 365 12.09 -53.76 19.30
CA GLU A 365 13.32 -53.64 20.08
C GLU A 365 12.97 -53.48 21.55
N ILE A 366 13.22 -54.55 22.33
CA ILE A 366 12.97 -54.71 23.77
C ILE A 366 13.55 -53.55 24.63
N PHE A 367 14.49 -52.76 24.09
CA PHE A 367 15.12 -51.61 24.76
C PHE A 367 14.95 -50.27 24.03
N GLY A 368 14.01 -50.15 23.08
CA GLY A 368 13.76 -48.90 22.34
C GLY A 368 13.37 -47.74 23.25
N SER A 369 12.61 -48.03 24.32
CA SER A 369 12.29 -47.07 25.39
C SER A 369 13.53 -46.63 26.18
N LEU A 370 14.53 -47.50 26.37
CA LEU A 370 15.79 -47.19 27.04
C LEU A 370 16.70 -46.31 26.16
N LYS A 371 16.76 -46.55 24.84
CA LYS A 371 17.49 -45.70 23.88
C LYS A 371 16.93 -44.27 23.85
N ALA A 372 15.61 -44.11 23.79
CA ALA A 372 14.95 -42.81 23.83
C ALA A 372 15.20 -42.07 25.17
N GLN A 373 15.26 -42.80 26.28
CA GLN A 373 15.54 -42.23 27.61
C GLN A 373 17.03 -41.86 27.79
N VAL A 374 17.95 -42.60 27.18
CA VAL A 374 19.39 -42.27 27.15
C VAL A 374 19.67 -41.07 26.24
N GLN A 375 19.04 -40.98 25.07
CA GLN A 375 19.16 -39.82 24.18
C GLN A 375 18.57 -38.54 24.78
N ARG A 376 17.43 -38.63 25.48
CA ARG A 376 16.88 -37.51 26.28
C ARG A 376 17.83 -37.08 27.39
N LYS A 377 18.44 -38.05 28.11
CA LYS A 377 19.48 -37.75 29.13
C LYS A 377 20.76 -37.14 28.56
N SER A 378 21.17 -37.51 27.35
CA SER A 378 22.31 -36.89 26.66
C SER A 378 22.02 -35.44 26.22
N ALA A 379 20.77 -35.11 25.93
CA ALA A 379 20.32 -33.73 25.67
C ALA A 379 20.08 -32.92 26.97
N GLU A 380 19.75 -33.60 28.07
CA GLU A 380 19.59 -33.02 29.42
C GLU A 380 20.89 -32.99 30.24
N THR A 381 22.01 -33.48 29.71
CA THR A 381 23.30 -33.35 30.39
C THR A 381 23.72 -31.90 30.33
N THR A 382 23.48 -31.19 31.44
CA THR A 382 24.09 -29.90 31.75
C THR A 382 25.60 -30.03 31.52
N SER A 383 26.07 -29.54 30.38
CA SER A 383 27.50 -29.45 30.11
C SER A 383 28.09 -28.56 31.20
N GLY A 384 28.87 -29.16 32.10
CA GLY A 384 29.70 -28.43 33.05
C GLY A 384 30.64 -27.47 32.31
N PRO A 385 31.15 -26.44 32.99
CA PRO A 385 31.81 -25.33 32.32
C PRO A 385 33.06 -25.82 31.60
N GLY A 386 33.00 -25.85 30.27
CA GLY A 386 34.19 -25.95 29.44
C GLY A 386 35.02 -24.69 29.63
N VAL A 387 36.34 -24.81 29.49
CA VAL A 387 37.35 -23.77 29.77
C VAL A 387 37.10 -22.42 29.04
N GLY A 388 36.15 -22.34 28.09
CA GLY A 388 35.71 -21.13 27.40
C GLY A 388 34.48 -20.39 27.96
N ASP A 389 33.81 -20.87 29.02
CA ASP A 389 32.52 -20.30 29.48
C ASP A 389 32.61 -18.90 30.13
N ASN A 390 33.82 -18.43 30.49
CA ASN A 390 34.05 -17.15 31.16
C ASN A 390 34.60 -16.03 30.23
N ALA A 391 34.75 -16.29 28.93
CA ALA A 391 35.12 -15.23 27.99
C ALA A 391 33.92 -14.29 27.77
N PRO A 392 34.10 -12.96 27.79
CA PRO A 392 33.02 -12.03 27.51
C PRO A 392 32.47 -12.27 26.10
N PRO A 393 31.14 -12.19 25.91
CA PRO A 393 30.54 -12.45 24.61
C PRO A 393 31.00 -11.43 23.57
N THR A 394 31.23 -11.90 22.34
CA THR A 394 31.63 -11.03 21.23
C THR A 394 30.40 -10.31 20.67
N SER A 395 30.43 -8.97 20.62
CA SER A 395 29.35 -8.18 20.03
C SER A 395 29.32 -8.31 18.51
N ILE A 396 28.15 -8.48 17.92
CA ILE A 396 27.94 -8.65 16.47
C ILE A 396 26.56 -8.14 16.03
N SER A 397 26.38 -7.73 14.76
CA SER A 397 25.04 -7.49 14.20
C SER A 397 24.34 -8.80 13.82
N PHE A 398 23.02 -8.79 13.72
CA PHE A 398 22.29 -9.96 13.25
C PHE A 398 22.68 -10.35 11.82
N ARG A 399 22.83 -9.38 10.89
CA ARG A 399 23.30 -9.66 9.53
C ARG A 399 24.67 -10.31 9.51
N GLN A 400 25.61 -9.81 10.30
CA GLN A 400 26.95 -10.39 10.40
C GLN A 400 26.93 -11.77 11.05
N PHE A 401 26.09 -11.98 12.07
CA PHE A 401 25.90 -13.28 12.70
C PHE A 401 25.37 -14.32 11.68
N VAL A 402 24.35 -13.95 10.92
CA VAL A 402 23.78 -14.80 9.86
C VAL A 402 24.80 -15.12 8.78
N ARG A 403 25.60 -14.14 8.33
CA ARG A 403 26.57 -14.34 7.24
C ARG A 403 27.83 -15.09 7.65
N ARG A 404 28.34 -14.82 8.86
CA ARG A 404 29.68 -15.26 9.28
C ARG A 404 29.65 -16.42 10.28
N VAL A 405 28.59 -16.52 11.09
CA VAL A 405 28.52 -17.50 12.18
C VAL A 405 27.60 -18.66 11.81
N LEU A 406 26.35 -18.41 11.40
CA LEU A 406 25.38 -19.47 11.10
C LEU A 406 25.87 -20.56 10.12
N PRO A 407 26.68 -20.27 9.08
CA PRO A 407 27.17 -21.30 8.17
C PRO A 407 28.20 -22.26 8.78
N THR A 408 28.70 -21.97 9.99
CA THR A 408 29.82 -22.70 10.62
C THR A 408 29.43 -23.47 11.87
N ILE A 409 28.13 -23.46 12.22
CA ILE A 409 27.63 -23.97 13.50
C ILE A 409 26.81 -25.24 13.35
N SER A 410 26.98 -26.14 14.30
CA SER A 410 26.21 -27.38 14.45
C SER A 410 25.06 -27.22 15.45
N SER A 411 25.18 -26.31 16.42
CA SER A 411 24.11 -25.99 17.36
C SER A 411 24.07 -24.51 17.75
N LEU A 412 22.88 -24.06 18.14
CA LEU A 412 22.60 -22.69 18.56
C LEU A 412 21.72 -22.70 19.81
N GLU A 413 22.09 -21.91 20.81
CA GLU A 413 21.29 -21.66 22.00
C GLU A 413 21.02 -20.16 22.16
N LEU A 414 19.82 -19.83 22.61
CA LEU A 414 19.39 -18.49 22.96
C LEU A 414 19.25 -18.37 24.48
N HIS A 415 19.83 -17.34 25.07
CA HIS A 415 19.65 -17.04 26.48
C HIS A 415 18.37 -16.23 26.71
N LEU A 416 17.49 -16.72 27.58
CA LEU A 416 16.24 -16.07 27.97
C LEU A 416 16.30 -15.50 29.38
N GLY A 417 15.61 -14.38 29.60
CA GLY A 417 15.29 -13.91 30.94
C GLY A 417 14.23 -14.79 31.63
N MET A 418 13.87 -14.43 32.87
CA MET A 418 12.76 -15.07 33.58
C MET A 418 11.41 -14.78 32.91
N TYR A 419 11.28 -13.60 32.28
CA TYR A 419 10.05 -13.14 31.64
C TYR A 419 10.31 -12.73 30.20
N GLU A 420 9.57 -13.31 29.26
CA GLU A 420 9.69 -13.05 27.82
C GLU A 420 8.31 -12.91 27.17
N SER A 421 8.28 -12.26 25.99
CA SER A 421 7.10 -12.26 25.12
C SER A 421 7.30 -13.29 24.01
N ALA A 422 6.78 -14.51 24.24
CA ALA A 422 6.87 -15.59 23.27
C ALA A 422 5.96 -15.33 22.06
N THR A 423 6.38 -15.81 20.90
CA THR A 423 5.65 -15.77 19.63
C THR A 423 5.47 -17.19 19.12
N PHE A 424 4.30 -17.48 18.56
CA PHE A 424 3.95 -18.79 18.01
C PHE A 424 3.32 -18.65 16.63
N PHE A 425 3.58 -19.61 15.76
CA PHE A 425 2.97 -19.68 14.43
C PHE A 425 1.75 -20.61 14.43
N THR A 426 0.84 -20.32 13.49
CA THR A 426 -0.46 -20.96 13.36
C THR A 426 -0.79 -21.16 11.89
N ARG A 427 -1.69 -22.09 11.60
CA ARG A 427 -2.17 -22.40 10.25
C ARG A 427 -3.69 -22.53 10.18
N GLY A 428 -4.24 -22.48 8.97
CA GLY A 428 -5.65 -22.80 8.71
C GLY A 428 -5.91 -24.31 8.71
N SER A 429 -7.17 -24.69 8.53
CA SER A 429 -7.52 -26.09 8.25
C SER A 429 -6.92 -26.53 6.91
N PRO A 430 -6.56 -27.80 6.74
CA PRO A 430 -6.13 -28.32 5.44
C PRO A 430 -7.16 -28.01 4.34
N GLY A 431 -6.69 -27.40 3.23
CA GLY A 431 -7.54 -27.01 2.11
C GLY A 431 -8.42 -25.77 2.34
N SER A 432 -8.28 -25.08 3.48
CA SER A 432 -9.05 -23.88 3.76
C SER A 432 -8.54 -22.66 3.00
N LYS A 433 -9.43 -21.69 2.77
CA LYS A 433 -9.06 -20.37 2.25
C LYS A 433 -8.37 -19.55 3.34
N SER A 434 -7.41 -18.72 2.94
CA SER A 434 -6.73 -17.82 3.87
C SER A 434 -7.59 -16.58 4.19
N PRO A 435 -7.81 -16.25 5.47
CA PRO A 435 -8.43 -14.99 5.88
C PRO A 435 -7.44 -13.81 5.91
N PHE A 436 -6.14 -14.06 5.68
CA PHE A 436 -5.09 -13.06 5.80
C PHE A 436 -4.67 -12.50 4.45
N VAL A 437 -4.12 -11.28 4.47
CA VAL A 437 -3.59 -10.61 3.27
C VAL A 437 -2.31 -11.24 2.72
N PHE A 438 -1.74 -12.22 3.41
CA PHE A 438 -0.49 -12.89 3.02
C PHE A 438 -0.67 -13.83 1.82
N ASP A 439 -1.91 -14.19 1.48
CA ASP A 439 -2.24 -15.10 0.39
C ASP A 439 -2.27 -14.44 -1.02
N SER A 440 -1.83 -13.18 -1.11
CA SER A 440 -1.87 -12.37 -2.33
C SER A 440 -1.11 -13.01 -3.49
N MET A 441 0.05 -13.62 -3.20
CA MET A 441 0.89 -14.32 -4.17
C MET A 441 0.64 -15.83 -4.17
N ASN A 442 0.40 -16.42 -3.00
CA ASN A 442 0.04 -17.82 -2.86
C ASN A 442 -1.26 -17.98 -2.07
N ARG A 443 -2.34 -18.33 -2.77
CA ARG A 443 -3.69 -18.52 -2.18
C ARG A 443 -3.75 -19.60 -1.09
N GLU A 444 -2.78 -20.51 -1.07
CA GLU A 444 -2.69 -21.59 -0.08
C GLU A 444 -2.02 -21.15 1.24
N ASN A 445 -1.43 -19.94 1.28
CA ASN A 445 -0.79 -19.42 2.48
C ASN A 445 -1.83 -19.01 3.53
N THR A 446 -2.22 -19.98 4.37
CA THR A 446 -3.13 -19.80 5.51
C THR A 446 -2.38 -19.49 6.81
N MET A 447 -1.08 -19.23 6.74
CA MET A 447 -0.21 -19.17 7.91
C MET A 447 -0.26 -17.79 8.57
N SER A 448 -0.15 -17.75 9.88
CA SER A 448 -0.17 -16.51 10.66
C SER A 448 0.56 -16.74 11.98
N TRP A 449 0.59 -15.72 12.83
CA TRP A 449 1.26 -15.78 14.13
C TRP A 449 0.44 -15.07 15.19
N TYR A 450 0.79 -15.35 16.45
CA TYR A 450 0.41 -14.52 17.57
C TYR A 450 1.58 -14.40 18.53
N TYR A 451 1.52 -13.41 19.40
CA TYR A 451 2.51 -13.16 20.45
C TYR A 451 1.79 -12.96 21.78
N TRP A 452 2.48 -13.25 22.87
CA TRP A 452 1.98 -12.94 24.20
C TRP A 452 1.88 -11.42 24.39
N ARG A 453 0.70 -10.97 24.83
CA ARG A 453 0.40 -9.54 25.00
C ARG A 453 1.28 -8.84 26.03
N SER A 454 1.77 -9.59 27.00
CA SER A 454 2.68 -9.13 28.05
C SER A 454 3.74 -10.20 28.25
N SER A 455 4.90 -9.79 28.76
CA SER A 455 5.91 -10.75 29.19
C SER A 455 5.32 -11.69 30.24
N LYS A 456 5.52 -13.00 30.06
CA LYS A 456 5.13 -14.04 31.02
C LYS A 456 6.36 -14.84 31.40
N HIS A 457 6.22 -15.64 32.46
CA HIS A 457 7.27 -16.58 32.83
C HIS A 457 7.54 -17.53 31.66
N VAL A 458 8.81 -17.76 31.34
CA VAL A 458 9.20 -18.61 30.20
C VAL A 458 8.70 -20.05 30.30
N GLU A 459 8.45 -20.55 31.51
CA GLU A 459 7.87 -21.87 31.75
C GLU A 459 6.44 -22.01 31.21
N SER A 460 5.69 -20.91 31.04
CA SER A 460 4.38 -20.92 30.37
C SER A 460 4.48 -21.26 28.87
N ALA A 461 5.68 -21.22 28.30
CA ALA A 461 5.98 -21.69 26.95
C ALA A 461 6.70 -23.04 26.96
N ASN A 462 6.76 -23.74 28.10
CA ASN A 462 7.61 -24.92 28.30
C ASN A 462 9.11 -24.64 28.01
N LEU A 463 9.57 -23.44 28.35
CA LEU A 463 10.96 -23.00 28.23
C LEU A 463 11.56 -22.73 29.61
N LYS A 464 12.89 -22.64 29.70
CA LYS A 464 13.59 -22.33 30.96
C LYS A 464 14.28 -20.97 30.91
N ALA A 465 14.47 -20.35 32.07
CA ALA A 465 15.36 -19.20 32.15
C ALA A 465 16.81 -19.64 31.88
N GLY A 466 17.59 -18.80 31.20
CA GLY A 466 18.91 -19.16 30.72
C GLY A 466 18.91 -19.76 29.32
N TRP A 467 19.81 -20.72 29.06
CA TRP A 467 20.09 -21.22 27.71
C TRP A 467 19.03 -22.21 27.21
N ASN A 468 18.42 -21.91 26.06
CA ASN A 468 17.44 -22.77 25.37
C ASN A 468 17.94 -23.08 23.96
N GLN A 469 17.79 -24.32 23.53
CA GLN A 469 18.20 -24.76 22.19
C GLN A 469 17.30 -24.13 21.11
N VAL A 470 17.92 -23.62 20.05
CA VAL A 470 17.24 -23.10 18.86
C VAL A 470 17.16 -24.24 17.84
N SER A 471 15.94 -24.63 17.47
CA SER A 471 15.69 -25.65 16.45
C SER A 471 15.76 -25.07 15.04
N ALA A 472 15.32 -23.83 14.85
CA ALA A 472 15.39 -23.12 13.58
C ALA A 472 15.34 -21.60 13.75
N ILE A 473 15.79 -20.88 12.73
CA ILE A 473 15.51 -19.45 12.54
C ILE A 473 14.64 -19.34 11.30
N ALA A 474 13.44 -18.79 11.44
CA ALA A 474 12.47 -18.68 10.35
C ALA A 474 11.94 -17.25 10.18
N THR A 475 11.69 -16.83 8.94
CA THR A 475 10.97 -15.59 8.64
C THR A 475 9.48 -15.72 8.98
N PHE A 476 8.77 -14.61 9.09
CA PHE A 476 7.33 -14.60 9.35
C PHE A 476 6.48 -14.84 8.08
N PRO A 477 5.24 -15.38 8.23
CA PRO A 477 4.36 -15.72 7.11
C PRO A 477 4.15 -14.64 6.04
N HIS A 478 4.21 -13.35 6.40
CA HIS A 478 4.03 -12.24 5.47
C HIS A 478 5.23 -12.00 4.53
N VAL A 479 6.34 -12.70 4.73
CA VAL A 479 7.58 -12.61 3.94
C VAL A 479 7.66 -13.73 2.88
N TRP A 480 7.12 -14.92 3.16
CA TRP A 480 7.46 -16.18 2.48
C TRP A 480 7.14 -16.26 0.99
N ASP A 481 6.24 -15.42 0.49
CA ASP A 481 5.87 -15.38 -0.93
C ASP A 481 6.50 -14.20 -1.70
N TYR A 482 7.28 -13.36 -1.00
CA TYR A 482 7.86 -12.14 -1.54
C TYR A 482 9.38 -12.18 -1.56
N LEU A 483 10.00 -12.62 -0.46
CA LEU A 483 11.44 -12.62 -0.26
C LEU A 483 11.87 -13.98 0.31
N SER A 484 12.99 -14.49 -0.18
CA SER A 484 13.73 -15.52 0.54
C SER A 484 14.27 -14.98 1.87
N PRO A 485 14.59 -15.83 2.86
CA PRO A 485 15.16 -15.39 4.13
C PRO A 485 16.45 -14.58 3.96
N GLN A 486 17.27 -14.90 2.95
CA GLN A 486 18.49 -14.15 2.63
C GLN A 486 18.19 -12.79 2.01
N GLU A 487 17.23 -12.71 1.07
CA GLU A 487 16.79 -11.42 0.51
C GLU A 487 16.17 -10.53 1.58
N ALA A 488 15.39 -11.11 2.50
CA ALA A 488 14.78 -10.39 3.61
C ALA A 488 15.83 -9.77 4.55
N LEU A 489 17.01 -10.39 4.68
CA LEU A 489 18.12 -9.86 5.47
C LEU A 489 18.69 -8.57 4.85
N GLU A 490 18.70 -8.49 3.53
CA GLU A 490 19.21 -7.34 2.78
C GLU A 490 18.14 -6.30 2.45
N TRP A 491 16.86 -6.64 2.60
CA TRP A 491 15.75 -5.83 2.16
C TRP A 491 15.73 -4.46 2.84
N ASP A 492 15.63 -3.42 2.02
CA ASP A 492 15.36 -2.06 2.41
C ASP A 492 14.30 -1.46 1.50
N LYS A 493 13.35 -0.74 2.09
CA LYS A 493 12.28 -0.08 1.35
C LYS A 493 12.81 0.91 0.30
N SER A 494 13.97 1.52 0.55
CA SER A 494 14.62 2.44 -0.41
C SER A 494 15.21 1.73 -1.64
N THR A 495 15.40 0.42 -1.57
CA THR A 495 16.01 -0.41 -2.60
C THR A 495 15.00 -1.32 -3.32
N GLU A 496 13.71 -1.14 -3.04
CA GLU A 496 12.64 -1.95 -3.60
C GLU A 496 12.48 -1.69 -5.11
N PRO A 497 12.53 -2.72 -5.98
CA PRO A 497 12.37 -2.54 -7.41
C PRO A 497 10.99 -2.00 -7.76
N GLU A 498 10.95 -1.02 -8.65
CA GLU A 498 9.72 -0.44 -9.18
C GLU A 498 8.83 -1.53 -9.81
N GLY A 499 7.56 -1.59 -9.39
CA GLY A 499 6.60 -2.63 -9.82
C GLY A 499 6.62 -3.93 -9.01
N ARG A 500 7.47 -4.07 -7.98
CA ARG A 500 7.50 -5.24 -7.08
C ARG A 500 7.39 -4.85 -5.60
N GLU A 501 6.49 -3.92 -5.29
CA GLU A 501 6.28 -3.44 -3.93
C GLU A 501 5.77 -4.54 -2.99
N TRP A 502 6.49 -4.76 -1.90
CA TRP A 502 6.06 -5.63 -0.82
C TRP A 502 4.94 -4.94 -0.03
N ILE A 503 3.71 -5.35 -0.35
CA ILE A 503 2.46 -4.84 0.23
C ILE A 503 2.45 -4.92 1.76
N HIS A 504 3.23 -5.83 2.34
CA HIS A 504 3.34 -6.05 3.79
C HIS A 504 4.56 -5.40 4.44
N SER A 505 5.29 -4.53 3.72
CA SER A 505 6.46 -3.79 4.24
C SER A 505 6.19 -3.03 5.54
N ARG A 506 4.93 -2.64 5.79
CA ARG A 506 4.48 -2.03 7.06
C ARG A 506 4.64 -2.93 8.30
N HIS A 507 4.77 -4.24 8.12
CA HIS A 507 4.93 -5.22 9.20
C HIS A 507 6.40 -5.50 9.56
N ASP A 508 7.33 -4.91 8.81
CA ASP A 508 8.78 -5.08 8.91
C ASP A 508 9.26 -6.53 8.64
N VAL A 509 10.54 -6.70 8.30
CA VAL A 509 11.16 -8.03 8.23
C VAL A 509 11.40 -8.55 9.65
N ARG A 510 10.94 -9.77 9.91
CA ARG A 510 11.02 -10.42 11.22
C ARG A 510 11.51 -11.85 11.11
N TYR A 511 12.25 -12.26 12.13
CA TYR A 511 12.73 -13.62 12.33
C TYR A 511 12.26 -14.17 13.67
N LEU A 512 11.96 -15.46 13.70
CA LEU A 512 11.65 -16.21 14.90
C LEU A 512 12.82 -17.15 15.20
N PHE A 513 13.47 -16.96 16.35
CA PHE A 513 14.29 -18.02 16.93
C PHE A 513 13.34 -19.08 17.49
N CYS A 514 13.10 -20.14 16.71
CA CYS A 514 12.26 -21.25 17.08
C CYS A 514 12.99 -22.07 18.16
N LEU A 515 12.41 -22.14 19.35
CA LEU A 515 13.02 -22.78 20.50
C LEU A 515 12.51 -24.22 20.61
N ASN A 516 13.44 -25.14 20.84
CA ASN A 516 13.13 -26.54 20.97
C ASN A 516 12.24 -26.78 22.20
N GLY A 517 11.11 -27.48 22.01
CA GLY A 517 10.15 -27.77 23.07
C GLY A 517 9.21 -26.61 23.42
N ALA A 518 9.28 -25.47 22.72
CA ALA A 518 8.34 -24.37 22.92
C ALA A 518 6.90 -24.83 22.69
N MET A 519 6.02 -24.57 23.65
CA MET A 519 4.64 -25.01 23.62
C MET A 519 3.75 -24.03 24.38
N GLU A 520 2.66 -23.58 23.76
CA GLU A 520 1.69 -22.72 24.45
C GLU A 520 0.94 -23.49 25.54
N SER A 521 1.03 -23.05 26.81
CA SER A 521 0.29 -23.68 27.91
C SER A 521 -1.14 -23.18 28.07
N ASP A 522 -1.45 -21.99 27.54
CA ASP A 522 -2.73 -21.33 27.78
C ASP A 522 -3.74 -21.56 26.65
N THR A 523 -5.03 -21.54 26.99
CA THR A 523 -6.10 -21.48 25.99
C THR A 523 -6.12 -20.13 25.28
N MET A 524 -5.52 -20.08 24.10
CA MET A 524 -5.57 -18.91 23.22
C MET A 524 -6.82 -18.93 22.33
N GLY A 525 -7.35 -17.73 22.06
CA GLY A 525 -8.37 -17.55 21.02
C GLY A 525 -7.80 -17.84 19.64
N LEU A 526 -8.61 -17.71 18.59
CA LEU A 526 -8.15 -17.95 17.21
C LEU A 526 -7.12 -16.92 16.73
N CYS A 527 -6.86 -15.83 17.47
CA CYS A 527 -5.87 -14.81 17.09
C CYS A 527 -6.02 -14.27 15.66
N LEU A 528 -7.27 -14.09 15.19
CA LEU A 528 -7.58 -13.45 13.91
C LEU A 528 -7.43 -11.92 14.06
N PHE A 529 -6.23 -11.40 13.83
CA PHE A 529 -5.95 -9.98 14.07
C PHE A 529 -6.40 -9.10 12.89
N PRO A 530 -7.19 -8.04 13.13
CA PRO A 530 -7.71 -7.16 12.08
C PRO A 530 -6.65 -6.51 11.20
N THR A 531 -5.44 -6.28 11.73
CA THR A 531 -4.28 -5.74 11.00
C THR A 531 -3.75 -6.68 9.93
N THR A 532 -4.02 -7.97 10.04
CA THR A 532 -3.54 -9.04 9.14
C THR A 532 -4.65 -9.59 8.25
N LEU A 533 -5.91 -9.31 8.58
CA LEU A 533 -7.08 -9.75 7.81
C LEU A 533 -7.20 -9.00 6.49
N LYS A 534 -7.76 -9.68 5.49
CA LYS A 534 -8.14 -9.11 4.19
C LYS A 534 -9.02 -7.87 4.31
N ASN A 535 -8.88 -6.95 3.36
CA ASN A 535 -9.61 -5.67 3.37
C ASN A 535 -11.12 -5.87 3.24
N GLU A 536 -11.54 -6.95 2.58
CA GLU A 536 -12.92 -7.40 2.39
C GLU A 536 -13.63 -7.65 3.72
N PHE A 537 -12.88 -7.92 4.79
CA PHE A 537 -13.43 -8.10 6.13
C PHE A 537 -13.62 -6.80 6.91
N HIS A 538 -13.21 -5.63 6.39
CA HIS A 538 -13.24 -4.36 7.12
C HIS A 538 -14.61 -4.05 7.75
N SER A 539 -15.69 -4.27 6.99
CA SER A 539 -17.06 -4.00 7.46
C SER A 539 -17.54 -4.97 8.55
N ILE A 540 -16.89 -6.13 8.70
CA ILE A 540 -17.31 -7.22 9.59
C ILE A 540 -16.24 -7.63 10.62
N ARG A 541 -15.13 -6.87 10.72
CA ARG A 541 -14.05 -7.06 11.69
C ARG A 541 -14.57 -7.31 13.10
N LYS A 542 -15.59 -6.53 13.49
CA LYS A 542 -16.21 -6.63 14.80
C LYS A 542 -16.75 -8.02 15.11
N THR A 543 -17.41 -8.65 14.15
CA THR A 543 -17.96 -9.99 14.32
C THR A 543 -16.86 -11.05 14.27
N ILE A 544 -15.85 -10.89 13.40
CA ILE A 544 -14.71 -11.80 13.31
C ILE A 544 -13.89 -11.83 14.60
N GLU A 545 -13.68 -10.69 15.24
CA GLU A 545 -12.94 -10.63 16.50
C GLU A 545 -13.69 -11.24 17.66
N ALA A 546 -15.01 -11.04 17.73
CA ALA A 546 -15.85 -11.71 18.72
C ALA A 546 -15.81 -13.23 18.52
N PHE A 547 -15.90 -13.70 17.26
CA PHE A 547 -15.71 -15.11 16.91
C PHE A 547 -14.32 -15.61 17.31
N SER A 548 -13.27 -14.84 17.02
CA SER A 548 -11.90 -15.19 17.36
C SER A 548 -11.66 -15.30 18.86
N ALA A 549 -12.29 -14.45 19.67
CA ALA A 549 -12.18 -14.51 21.13
C ALA A 549 -12.97 -15.70 21.73
N ALA A 550 -14.10 -16.05 21.13
CA ALA A 550 -14.92 -17.18 21.55
C ALA A 550 -14.32 -18.54 21.12
N GLY A 551 -13.69 -18.59 19.95
CA GLY A 551 -13.03 -19.78 19.43
C GLY A 551 -11.75 -20.14 20.21
N ARG A 552 -11.22 -21.33 19.95
CA ARG A 552 -9.97 -21.82 20.52
C ARG A 552 -9.11 -22.39 19.41
N MET A 553 -7.80 -22.13 19.49
CA MET A 553 -6.87 -22.82 18.60
C MET A 553 -6.84 -24.31 18.92
N GLU A 554 -6.79 -25.11 17.87
CA GLU A 554 -6.79 -26.56 17.97
C GLU A 554 -5.36 -27.10 17.91
N TRP A 555 -5.09 -28.15 18.70
CA TRP A 555 -3.87 -28.94 18.62
C TRP A 555 -4.15 -30.09 17.64
N PRO A 556 -3.57 -30.09 16.43
CA PRO A 556 -3.85 -31.14 15.46
C PRO A 556 -3.09 -32.44 15.77
N TRP A 557 -2.22 -32.44 16.79
CA TRP A 557 -1.42 -33.59 17.21
C TRP A 557 -1.56 -33.84 18.72
N ASN A 558 -1.35 -35.09 19.11
CA ASN A 558 -1.27 -35.54 20.49
C ASN A 558 0.19 -35.65 20.96
N GLU A 559 0.42 -35.81 22.27
CA GLU A 559 1.77 -36.01 22.85
C GLU A 559 2.55 -37.17 22.20
N LYS A 560 1.85 -38.17 21.66
CA LYS A 560 2.44 -39.35 21.01
C LYS A 560 3.00 -39.09 19.62
N ASP A 561 2.59 -38.01 18.96
CA ASP A 561 2.98 -37.71 17.57
C ASP A 561 4.37 -37.05 17.49
N GLY A 562 4.96 -36.70 18.65
CA GLY A 562 6.31 -36.13 18.74
C GLY A 562 6.48 -34.78 18.04
N LYS A 563 5.37 -34.10 17.71
CA LYS A 563 5.41 -32.80 17.03
C LYS A 563 5.79 -31.69 18.00
N VAL A 564 6.69 -30.82 17.54
CA VAL A 564 7.11 -29.61 18.28
C VAL A 564 6.45 -28.41 17.63
N GLN A 565 5.74 -27.61 18.42
CA GLN A 565 5.12 -26.37 17.95
C GLN A 565 6.20 -25.36 17.52
N VAL A 566 5.92 -24.60 16.47
CA VAL A 566 6.72 -23.44 16.09
C VAL A 566 6.46 -22.31 17.08
N GLY A 567 7.37 -22.16 18.04
CA GLY A 567 7.31 -21.13 19.07
C GLY A 567 8.70 -20.66 19.49
N GLY A 568 8.81 -19.43 19.99
CA GLY A 568 10.06 -18.89 20.51
C GLY A 568 10.08 -17.37 20.59
N ILE A 569 11.25 -16.77 20.31
CA ILE A 569 11.46 -15.32 20.46
C ILE A 569 11.58 -14.65 19.09
N ALA A 570 10.70 -13.68 18.85
CA ALA A 570 10.72 -12.87 17.65
C ALA A 570 11.73 -11.73 17.75
N VAL A 571 12.40 -11.43 16.64
CA VAL A 571 13.27 -10.26 16.44
C VAL A 571 12.92 -9.59 15.11
N GLY A 572 13.17 -8.28 14.99
CA GLY A 572 12.88 -7.51 13.77
C GLY A 572 13.93 -6.42 13.51
N LYS A 573 13.91 -5.88 12.29
CA LYS A 573 14.87 -4.85 11.84
C LYS A 573 14.65 -3.52 12.55
N GLU A 574 13.40 -3.08 12.68
CA GLU A 574 13.06 -1.80 13.31
C GLU A 574 13.10 -1.85 14.85
N TYR A 575 12.93 -3.03 15.44
CA TYR A 575 12.83 -3.22 16.89
C TYR A 575 13.74 -4.37 17.33
N TRP A 576 15.04 -4.08 17.42
CA TRP A 576 16.02 -5.03 17.92
C TRP A 576 16.14 -4.92 19.44
N VAL A 577 16.01 -6.06 20.12
CA VAL A 577 16.36 -6.20 21.53
C VAL A 577 17.62 -7.03 21.59
N GLU A 578 18.60 -6.62 22.39
CA GLU A 578 19.86 -7.36 22.51
C GLU A 578 19.59 -8.84 22.87
N ARG A 579 20.27 -9.75 22.18
CA ARG A 579 20.16 -11.20 22.40
C ARG A 579 21.53 -11.81 22.63
N LEU A 580 21.63 -12.61 23.67
CA LEU A 580 22.82 -13.40 23.95
C LEU A 580 22.59 -14.80 23.37
N VAL A 581 23.50 -15.21 22.48
CA VAL A 581 23.47 -16.53 21.85
C VAL A 581 24.77 -17.27 22.14
N ARG A 582 24.67 -18.59 22.21
CA ARG A 582 25.81 -19.50 22.36
C ARG A 582 25.78 -20.46 21.20
N VAL A 583 26.89 -20.56 20.49
CA VAL A 583 27.01 -21.44 19.32
C VAL A 583 28.05 -22.50 19.58
N ARG A 584 27.85 -23.65 18.95
CA ARG A 584 28.85 -24.71 18.84
C ARG A 584 29.18 -24.91 17.37
N THR A 585 30.46 -24.90 17.04
CA THR A 585 30.94 -25.19 15.68
C THR A 585 31.05 -26.69 15.45
N ASP A 586 31.23 -27.11 14.19
CA ASP A 586 31.49 -28.53 13.86
C ASP A 586 32.77 -29.10 14.51
N LYS A 587 33.67 -28.22 14.97
CA LYS A 587 34.90 -28.57 15.69
C LYS A 587 34.71 -28.60 17.22
N ASP A 588 33.47 -28.61 17.68
CA ASP A 588 33.08 -28.60 19.11
C ASP A 588 33.56 -27.36 19.90
N ILE A 589 33.91 -26.28 19.20
CA ILE A 589 34.28 -25.00 19.83
C ILE A 589 32.98 -24.27 20.19
N VAL A 590 32.87 -23.91 21.48
CA VAL A 590 31.75 -23.11 22.01
C VAL A 590 32.14 -21.63 22.04
N THR A 591 31.28 -20.76 21.53
CA THR A 591 31.50 -19.31 21.53
C THR A 591 30.20 -18.58 21.86
N GLN A 592 30.30 -17.50 22.63
CA GLN A 592 29.16 -16.65 22.98
C GLN A 592 29.20 -15.36 22.16
N TYR A 593 28.04 -14.98 21.61
CA TYR A 593 27.85 -13.74 20.88
C TYR A 593 26.75 -12.92 21.52
N LYS A 594 26.95 -11.60 21.59
CA LYS A 594 25.93 -10.63 21.95
C LYS A 594 25.46 -9.94 20.67
N ILE A 595 24.26 -10.27 20.20
CA ILE A 595 23.68 -9.66 19.01
C ILE A 595 23.02 -8.34 19.43
N THR A 596 23.66 -7.22 19.13
CA THR A 596 23.31 -5.90 19.70
C THR A 596 22.31 -5.11 18.87
N LEU A 597 22.25 -5.37 17.56
CA LEU A 597 21.40 -4.69 16.61
C LEU A 597 21.17 -5.57 15.38
N PHE A 598 20.22 -5.18 14.53
CA PHE A 598 19.90 -5.93 13.32
C PHE A 598 20.98 -5.78 12.21
N GLU A 599 21.43 -4.55 12.00
CA GLU A 599 22.06 -4.00 10.77
C GLU A 599 22.65 -5.03 9.82
#